data_AF-A0A0M0G4S0-F1
#
_entry.id   AF-A0A0M0G4S0-F1
#
_cell.length_a   1.000
_cell.length_b   1.000
_cell.length_c   1.000
_cell.angle_alpha   90.00
_cell.angle_beta   90.00
_cell.angle_gamma   90.00
#
_symmetry.space_group_name_H-M   'P 1'
#
loop_
_entity.id
_entity.type
_entity.pdbx_description
1 polymer ?
#
loop_
_entity_poly.entity_id
_entity_poly.type
_entity_poly.pdbx_seq_one_letter_code
_entity_poly.pdbx_strand_id
1 'polypeptide(L)'
;MANVAIYYQQAEEENPDEAVLIVKELIKKIRDKHKIMKVFIDNFGEDFEFMELLNSPLLELDYIYINKPINNDFDRQLLDQLKKTEKFEVVYFT
;
A
#
# COMPACT_ATOMS: atom_id res chain seq x y z
N MET A 1 -11.03 12.73 -8.87
CA MET A 1 -9.87 11.83 -8.91
C MET A 1 -9.42 11.66 -7.48
N ALA A 2 -9.40 10.43 -7.00
CA ALA A 2 -8.99 10.13 -5.64
C ALA A 2 -7.46 9.98 -5.55
N ASN A 3 -6.88 10.44 -4.45
CA ASN A 3 -5.46 10.32 -4.13
C ASN A 3 -5.19 8.95 -3.53
N VAL A 4 -4.20 8.24 -4.07
CA VAL A 4 -3.94 6.86 -3.68
C VAL A 4 -2.47 6.63 -3.37
N ALA A 5 -2.22 5.81 -2.35
CA ALA A 5 -0.92 5.18 -2.13
C ALA A 5 -1.01 3.69 -2.48
N ILE A 6 0.12 3.13 -2.89
CA ILE A 6 0.25 1.69 -3.15
C ILE A 6 1.31 1.14 -2.21
N TYR A 7 0.98 0.08 -1.49
CA TYR A 7 1.91 -0.71 -0.72
C TYR A 7 1.92 -2.15 -1.25
N TYR A 8 3.12 -2.68 -1.43
CA TYR A 8 3.35 -4.03 -1.91
C TYR A 8 4.41 -4.70 -1.06
N GLN A 9 4.09 -5.84 -0.47
CA GLN A 9 5.09 -6.67 0.19
C GLN A 9 5.37 -7.91 -0.65
N GLN A 10 6.63 -8.10 -1.04
CA GLN A 10 7.05 -9.22 -1.86
C GLN A 10 6.65 -10.57 -1.27
N ALA A 11 6.41 -11.54 -2.15
CA ALA A 11 6.32 -12.95 -1.76
C ALA A 11 7.74 -13.54 -1.58
N GLU A 12 7.84 -14.65 -0.84
CA GLU A 12 9.12 -15.28 -0.49
C GLU A 12 9.96 -15.68 -1.70
N GLU A 13 9.31 -16.18 -2.75
CA GLU A 13 9.96 -16.65 -3.98
C GLU A 13 9.94 -15.61 -5.11
N GLU A 14 9.36 -14.43 -4.87
CA GLU A 14 9.24 -13.38 -5.87
C GLU A 14 10.54 -12.59 -5.96
N ASN A 15 10.99 -12.34 -7.19
CA ASN A 15 12.13 -11.46 -7.38
C ASN A 15 11.69 -9.98 -7.40
N PRO A 16 12.59 -9.03 -7.09
CA PRO A 16 12.24 -7.61 -7.07
C PRO A 16 11.68 -7.06 -8.39
N ASP A 17 12.10 -7.60 -9.54
CA ASP A 17 11.62 -7.17 -10.85
C ASP A 17 10.15 -7.56 -11.10
N GLU A 18 9.74 -8.74 -10.63
CA GLU A 18 8.36 -9.22 -10.67
C GLU A 18 7.45 -8.33 -9.82
N ALA A 19 7.88 -8.00 -8.60
CA ALA A 19 7.15 -7.09 -7.72
C ALA A 19 6.93 -5.72 -8.37
N VAL A 20 7.99 -5.16 -8.96
CA VAL A 20 7.92 -3.90 -9.71
C VAL A 20 6.98 -4.00 -10.90
N LEU A 21 6.96 -5.14 -11.60
CA LEU A 21 6.08 -5.37 -12.75
C LEU A 21 4.61 -5.41 -12.32
N ILE A 22 4.29 -6.13 -11.24
CA ILE A 22 2.93 -6.20 -10.69
C ILE A 22 2.43 -4.81 -10.28
N VAL A 23 3.26 -4.06 -9.55
CA VAL A 23 2.92 -2.69 -9.15
C VAL A 23 2.72 -1.78 -10.37
N LYS A 24 3.57 -1.89 -11.41
CA LYS A 24 3.40 -1.13 -12.66
C LYS A 24 2.09 -1.47 -13.37
N GLU A 25 1.68 -2.73 -13.39
CA GLU A 25 0.41 -3.15 -13.98
C GLU A 25 -0.78 -2.61 -13.18
N LEU A 26 -0.72 -2.61 -11.84
CA LEU A 26 -1.73 -1.95 -11.01
C LEU A 26 -1.82 -0.46 -11.32
N ILE A 27 -0.68 0.25 -11.37
CA ILE A 27 -0.60 1.67 -11.70
C ILE A 27 -1.29 1.96 -13.02
N LYS A 28 -1.02 1.17 -14.07
CA LYS A 28 -1.68 1.32 -15.38
C LYS A 28 -3.20 1.17 -15.30
N LYS A 29 -3.70 0.22 -14.50
CA LYS A 29 -5.14 -0.03 -14.34
C LYS A 29 -5.88 1.11 -13.63
N ILE A 30 -5.22 1.79 -12.69
CA ILE A 30 -5.89 2.76 -11.81
C ILE A 30 -5.61 4.23 -12.14
N ARG A 31 -4.53 4.53 -12.89
CA ARG A 31 -4.08 5.91 -13.16
C ARG A 31 -5.10 6.82 -13.86
N ASP A 32 -6.02 6.24 -14.62
CA ASP A 32 -7.02 7.03 -15.35
C ASP A 32 -8.12 7.58 -14.42
N LYS A 33 -8.26 6.98 -13.23
CA LYS A 33 -9.28 7.33 -12.22
C LYS A 33 -8.69 7.94 -10.95
N HIS A 34 -7.41 7.68 -10.68
CA HIS A 34 -6.74 7.99 -9.44
C HIS A 34 -5.42 8.71 -9.66
N LYS A 35 -5.07 9.62 -8.74
CA LYS A 35 -3.75 10.22 -8.66
C LYS A 35 -2.90 9.38 -7.72
N ILE A 36 -1.89 8.70 -8.25
CA ILE A 36 -0.95 7.92 -7.46
C ILE A 36 0.04 8.89 -6.81
N MET A 37 0.00 8.96 -5.48
CA MET A 37 0.83 9.88 -4.69
C MET A 37 2.19 9.26 -4.40
N LYS A 38 2.20 8.01 -3.91
CA LYS A 38 3.40 7.27 -3.53
C LYS A 38 3.23 5.77 -3.71
N VAL A 39 4.36 5.08 -3.82
CA VAL A 39 4.47 3.63 -3.98
C VAL A 39 5.54 3.14 -3.01
N PHE A 40 5.20 2.12 -2.23
CA PHE A 40 6.02 1.53 -1.17
C PHE A 40 6.16 0.04 -1.45
N ILE A 41 7.39 -0.48 -1.45
CA ILE A 41 7.67 -1.89 -1.78
C ILE A 41 8.63 -2.48 -0.74
N ASP A 42 8.12 -3.37 0.10
CA ASP A 42 8.93 -4.12 1.06
C ASP A 42 9.32 -5.49 0.51
N ASN A 43 10.49 -6.00 0.90
CA ASN A 43 10.85 -7.40 0.65
C ASN A 43 10.02 -8.34 1.52
N PHE A 44 10.12 -9.65 1.26
CA PHE A 44 9.42 -10.64 2.04
C PHE A 44 9.80 -10.57 3.53
N GLY A 45 8.79 -10.41 4.39
CA GLY A 45 8.96 -10.36 5.84
C GLY A 45 9.46 -9.02 6.39
N GLU A 46 9.76 -8.05 5.53
CA GLU A 46 10.11 -6.68 5.92
C GLU A 46 8.86 -5.80 5.96
N ASP A 47 8.87 -4.79 6.82
CA ASP A 47 7.78 -3.84 7.03
C ASP A 47 8.29 -2.38 7.09
N PHE A 48 9.50 -2.13 6.57
CA PHE A 48 10.13 -0.82 6.66
C PHE A 48 9.37 0.23 5.85
N GLU A 49 9.07 -0.06 4.60
CA GLU A 49 8.31 0.82 3.71
C GLU A 49 6.84 0.92 4.15
N PHE A 50 6.30 -0.13 4.76
CA PHE A 50 5.00 -0.07 5.43
C PHE A 50 4.99 0.94 6.57
N MET A 51 6.00 0.90 7.44
CA MET A 51 6.14 1.87 8.52
C MET A 51 6.37 3.29 7.99
N GLU A 52 7.12 3.46 6.90
CA GLU A 52 7.27 4.76 6.24
C GLU A 52 5.92 5.29 5.73
N LEU A 53 5.12 4.43 5.08
CA LEU A 53 3.76 4.77 4.66
C LEU A 53 2.93 5.26 5.85
N LEU A 54 2.89 4.52 6.95
CA LEU A 54 2.08 4.87 8.12
C LEU A 54 2.55 6.15 8.83
N ASN A 55 3.84 6.47 8.75
CA ASN A 55 4.42 7.70 9.30
C ASN A 55 4.34 8.89 8.34
N SER A 56 3.93 8.67 7.09
CA SER A 56 3.77 9.74 6.11
C SER A 56 2.43 10.49 6.32
N PRO A 57 2.27 11.72 5.79
CA PRO A 57 1.00 12.43 5.86
C PRO A 57 -0.10 11.69 5.08
N LEU A 58 -0.97 10.98 5.80
CA LEU A 58 -2.08 10.20 5.22
C LEU A 58 -3.36 11.03 5.00
N LEU A 59 -3.45 12.23 5.57
CA LEU A 59 -4.59 13.17 5.48
C LEU A 59 -5.05 13.45 4.04
N GLU A 60 -4.17 13.30 3.06
CA GLU A 60 -4.46 13.57 1.66
C GLU A 60 -4.85 12.32 0.87
N LEU A 61 -4.84 11.12 1.47
CA LEU A 61 -5.15 9.87 0.79
C LEU A 61 -6.62 9.51 0.95
N ASP A 62 -7.23 9.11 -0.16
CA ASP A 62 -8.56 8.51 -0.16
C ASP A 62 -8.47 6.97 -0.06
N TYR A 63 -7.46 6.37 -0.72
CA TYR A 63 -7.27 4.92 -0.74
C TYR A 63 -5.80 4.51 -0.56
N ILE A 64 -5.60 3.37 0.11
CA ILE A 64 -4.34 2.64 0.13
C ILE A 64 -4.58 1.26 -0.51
N TYR A 65 -3.86 0.99 -1.60
CA TYR A 65 -3.87 -0.32 -2.25
C TYR A 65 -2.84 -1.23 -1.60
N ILE A 66 -3.24 -2.42 -1.18
CA ILE A 66 -2.36 -3.40 -0.51
C ILE A 66 -2.49 -4.78 -1.18
N ASN A 67 -1.38 -5.47 -1.43
CA ASN A 67 -1.40 -6.77 -2.13
C ASN A 67 -1.83 -7.96 -1.24
N LYS A 68 -1.67 -7.85 0.09
CA LYS A 68 -2.09 -8.91 1.02
C LYS A 68 -2.44 -8.37 2.41
N PRO A 69 -3.23 -9.10 3.20
CA PRO A 69 -3.52 -8.70 4.58
C PRO A 69 -2.26 -8.52 5.42
N ILE A 70 -2.28 -7.51 6.30
CA ILE A 70 -1.21 -7.29 7.28
C ILE A 70 -1.38 -8.32 8.40
N ASN A 71 -0.41 -9.22 8.53
CA ASN A 71 -0.50 -10.37 9.45
C ASN A 71 -0.15 -10.01 10.90
N ASN A 72 0.64 -8.96 11.12
CA ASN A 72 1.01 -8.50 12.45
C ASN A 72 -0.18 -7.76 13.11
N ASP A 73 -0.56 -8.20 14.30
CA ASP A 73 -1.69 -7.64 15.04
C ASP A 73 -1.49 -6.16 15.42
N PHE A 74 -0.26 -5.76 15.77
CA PHE A 74 0.05 -4.37 16.10
C PHE A 74 -0.14 -3.47 14.88
N ASP A 75 0.44 -3.87 13.75
CA ASP A 75 0.39 -3.13 12.49
C ASP A 75 -1.04 -3.02 11.96
N ARG A 76 -1.82 -4.11 12.09
CA ARG A 76 -3.25 -4.10 11.74
C ARG A 76 -4.02 -3.12 12.61
N GLN A 77 -3.79 -3.12 13.93
CA GLN A 77 -4.46 -2.19 14.84
C GLN A 77 -4.08 -0.74 14.53
N LEU A 78 -2.81 -0.48 14.24
CA LEU A 78 -2.33 0.85 13.87
C LEU A 78 -3.00 1.34 12.58
N LEU A 79 -3.01 0.49 11.54
CA LEU A 79 -3.69 0.80 10.27
C LEU A 79 -5.19 1.07 10.48
N ASP A 80 -5.87 0.29 11.32
CA ASP A 80 -7.29 0.49 11.62
C ASP A 80 -7.57 1.80 12.38
N GLN A 81 -6.66 2.24 13.27
CA GLN A 81 -6.76 3.54 13.92
C GLN A 81 -6.53 4.69 12.94
N LEU A 82 -5.55 4.54 12.04
CA LEU A 82 -5.24 5.53 11.01
C LEU A 82 -6.40 5.68 10.03
N LYS A 83 -7.02 4.58 9.56
CA LYS A 83 -8.22 4.63 8.70
C LYS A 83 -9.34 5.48 9.29
N LYS A 84 -9.56 5.39 10.61
CA LYS A 84 -10.61 6.15 11.30
C LYS A 84 -10.27 7.63 11.44
N THR A 85 -9.01 7.92 11.75
CA THR A 85 -8.53 9.29 12.01
C THR A 85 -8.38 10.08 10.72
N GLU A 86 -7.76 9.45 9.72
CA GLU A 86 -7.35 10.04 8.45
C GLU A 86 -8.40 9.87 7.34
N LYS A 87 -9.43 9.04 7.58
CA LYS A 87 -10.59 8.82 6.70
C LYS A 87 -10.26 8.27 5.30
N PHE A 88 -9.26 7.40 5.20
CA PHE A 88 -8.97 6.64 3.98
C PHE A 88 -9.52 5.20 4.06
N GLU A 89 -9.64 4.56 2.89
CA GLU A 89 -10.00 3.15 2.76
C GLU A 89 -8.82 2.30 2.31
N VAL A 90 -8.83 1.02 2.69
CA VAL A 90 -7.83 0.04 2.24
C VAL A 90 -8.46 -0.87 1.21
N VAL A 91 -7.84 -0.98 0.04
CA VAL A 91 -8.29 -1.80 -1.07
C VAL A 91 -7.26 -2.90 -1.32
N TYR A 92 -7.70 -4.15 -1.23
CA TYR A 92 -6.84 -5.29 -1.56
C TYR A 92 -6.84 -5.55 -3.06
N PHE A 93 -5.66 -5.86 -3.61
CA PHE A 93 -5.52 -6.28 -5.00
C PHE A 93 -4.74 -7.59 -5.10
N THR A 94 -4.94 -8.30 -6.21
CA THR A 94 -4.32 -9.58 -6.54
C THR A 94 -3.65 -9.47 -7.90
#